data_AF-A0A397J515-F1
#
_entry.id   AF-A0A397J515-F1
#
_cell.length_a   1.000
_cell.length_b   1.000
_cell.length_c   1.000
_cell.angle_alpha   90.00
_cell.angle_beta   90.00
_cell.angle_gamma   90.00
#
_symmetry.space_group_name_H-M   'P 1'
#
loop_
_entity.id
_entity.type
_entity.pdbx_description
1 polymer ?
#
loop_
_entity_poly.entity_id
_entity_poly.type
_entity_poly.pdbx_seq_one_letter_code
_entity_poly.pdbx_strand_id
1 'polypeptide(L)'
;MSELNIHFEFYRNNSSRSSWSWTSLMGPDKKKMLQYFPVSEFISGVRGIIIENLWKEFYQLYEFMRKPNYTEEEILTFENNAKNWVKTFSQPARGQINTATVILGIYREKDVTPYMHMLTMHIPFFMRQLKEKNLAFRLFSTSSIEKKNHCQVRLFFGGTTMGGGKKNKPVVYDILVYENRKIFYLINDIPNEITYKNINICE
;
A
#
# COMPACT_ATOMS: atom_id res chain seq x y z
N MET A 1 7.00 -14.43 10.50
CA MET A 1 6.86 -14.07 9.06
C MET A 1 6.38 -15.25 8.22
N SER A 2 6.98 -16.43 8.36
CA SER A 2 6.52 -17.69 7.74
C SER A 2 5.05 -18.01 8.04
N GLU A 3 4.61 -17.81 9.28
CA GLU A 3 3.21 -18.03 9.70
C GLU A 3 2.19 -17.16 8.96
N LEU A 4 2.59 -15.96 8.53
CA LEU A 4 1.74 -15.06 7.73
C LEU A 4 1.91 -15.29 6.21
N ASN A 5 2.75 -16.25 5.82
CA ASN A 5 3.18 -16.49 4.45
C ASN A 5 3.68 -15.19 3.78
N ILE A 6 4.63 -14.52 4.45
CA ILE A 6 5.29 -13.31 3.98
C ILE A 6 6.78 -13.60 3.80
N HIS A 7 7.28 -13.38 2.58
CA HIS A 7 8.71 -13.45 2.30
C HIS A 7 9.38 -12.14 2.72
N PHE A 8 10.04 -12.15 3.88
CA PHE A 8 10.82 -11.01 4.36
C PHE A 8 12.12 -11.48 5.02
N GLU A 9 13.25 -11.06 4.45
CA GLU A 9 14.57 -11.51 4.87
C GLU A 9 15.55 -10.35 4.98
N PHE A 10 16.43 -10.44 5.99
CA PHE A 10 17.62 -9.61 6.09
C PHE A 10 18.81 -10.37 5.51
N TYR A 11 19.60 -9.72 4.67
CA TYR A 11 20.80 -10.30 4.06
C TYR A 11 21.96 -9.30 4.11
N ARG A 12 23.20 -9.80 4.10
CA ARG A 12 24.38 -8.94 3.99
C ARG A 12 24.67 -8.66 2.52
N ASN A 13 24.99 -7.41 2.21
CA ASN A 13 25.38 -7.06 0.86
C ASN A 13 26.79 -7.60 0.55
N ASN A 14 26.95 -8.34 -0.54
CA ASN A 14 28.21 -8.96 -0.91
C ASN A 14 29.29 -7.93 -1.30
N SER A 15 28.88 -6.73 -1.73
CA SER A 15 29.78 -5.62 -2.10
C SER A 15 30.24 -4.76 -0.92
N SER A 16 29.56 -4.82 0.23
CA SER A 16 29.97 -4.15 1.47
C SER A 16 29.66 -5.04 2.66
N ARG A 17 30.66 -5.79 3.14
CA ARG A 17 30.59 -6.74 4.26
C ARG A 17 30.01 -6.16 5.57
N SER A 18 29.85 -4.85 5.67
CA SER A 18 29.34 -4.10 6.82
C SER A 18 27.87 -3.66 6.72
N SER A 19 27.22 -3.74 5.55
CA SER A 19 25.83 -3.25 5.40
C SER A 19 24.83 -4.39 5.30
N TRP A 20 23.87 -4.42 6.23
CA TRP A 20 22.68 -5.24 6.11
C TRP A 20 21.68 -4.58 5.15
N SER A 21 21.03 -5.40 4.35
CA SER A 21 19.92 -5.04 3.46
C SER A 21 18.73 -5.95 3.77
N TRP A 22 17.55 -5.59 3.28
CA TRP A 22 16.32 -6.36 3.49
C TRP A 22 15.51 -6.43 2.21
N THR A 23 14.68 -7.47 2.08
CA THR A 23 13.71 -7.57 0.99
C THR A 23 12.55 -6.59 1.19
N SER A 24 12.09 -5.95 0.12
CA SER A 24 10.92 -5.07 0.17
C SER A 24 9.64 -5.87 0.43
N LEU A 25 8.78 -5.39 1.33
CA LEU A 25 7.42 -5.89 1.47
C LEU A 25 6.57 -5.42 0.30
N MET A 26 5.86 -6.35 -0.35
CA MET A 26 4.94 -6.03 -1.44
C MET A 26 3.59 -5.54 -0.90
N GLY A 27 2.78 -4.91 -1.75
CA GLY A 27 1.48 -4.35 -1.34
C GLY A 27 0.59 -5.32 -0.53
N PRO A 28 0.37 -6.57 -0.99
CA PRO A 28 -0.40 -7.56 -0.24
C PRO A 28 0.24 -7.92 1.12
N ASP A 29 1.56 -8.05 1.18
CA ASP A 29 2.28 -8.40 2.40
C ASP A 29 2.24 -7.27 3.43
N LYS A 30 2.34 -6.01 2.99
CA LYS A 30 2.14 -4.84 3.86
C LYS A 30 0.76 -4.87 4.52
N LYS A 31 -0.30 -5.24 3.79
CA LYS A 31 -1.64 -5.37 4.35
C LYS A 31 -1.72 -6.49 5.39
N LYS A 32 -1.18 -7.68 5.07
CA LYS A 32 -1.12 -8.79 6.02
C LYS A 32 -0.38 -8.43 7.30
N MET A 33 0.74 -7.69 7.18
CA MET A 33 1.48 -7.20 8.34
C MET A 33 0.62 -6.29 9.22
N LEU A 34 -0.04 -5.29 8.62
CA LEU A 34 -0.87 -4.35 9.37
C LEU A 34 -2.06 -5.04 10.07
N GLN A 35 -2.60 -6.10 9.48
CA GLN A 35 -3.81 -6.77 9.97
C GLN A 35 -3.52 -7.86 11.01
N TYR A 36 -2.45 -8.64 10.82
CA TYR A 36 -2.27 -9.90 11.54
C TYR A 36 -0.95 -10.01 12.32
N PHE A 37 0.01 -9.10 12.14
CA PHE A 37 1.30 -9.22 12.82
C PHE A 37 1.17 -8.92 14.32
N PRO A 38 1.55 -9.85 15.22
CA PRO A 38 1.35 -9.70 16.66
C PRO A 38 2.47 -8.86 17.29
N VAL A 39 2.46 -7.54 17.06
CA VAL A 39 3.50 -6.64 17.58
C VAL A 39 3.69 -6.76 19.10
N SER A 40 2.61 -7.02 19.84
CA SER A 40 2.64 -7.15 21.30
C SER A 40 3.46 -8.34 21.82
N GLU A 41 3.69 -9.36 21.00
CA GLU A 41 4.57 -10.49 21.36
C GLU A 41 6.06 -10.11 21.31
N PHE A 42 6.42 -9.11 20.50
CA PHE A 42 7.80 -8.68 20.31
C PHE A 42 8.16 -7.40 21.08
N ILE A 43 7.17 -6.60 21.45
CA ILE A 43 7.35 -5.38 22.24
C ILE A 43 6.66 -5.58 23.58
N SER A 44 7.43 -5.74 24.65
CA SER A 44 6.91 -6.01 25.99
C SER A 44 6.03 -4.88 26.53
N GLY A 45 4.99 -5.27 27.27
CA GLY A 45 4.16 -4.36 28.07
C GLY A 45 3.09 -3.62 27.27
N VAL A 46 2.42 -2.66 27.93
CA VAL A 46 1.31 -1.90 27.37
C VAL A 46 1.67 -1.19 26.06
N ARG A 47 2.94 -0.81 25.89
CA ARG A 47 3.44 -0.17 24.67
C ARG A 47 3.27 -1.05 23.43
N GLY A 48 3.58 -2.35 23.51
CA GLY A 48 3.42 -3.25 22.37
C GLY A 48 1.96 -3.40 21.95
N ILE A 49 1.06 -3.49 22.93
CA ILE A 49 -0.39 -3.56 22.69
C ILE A 49 -0.89 -2.28 21.99
N ILE A 50 -0.44 -1.10 22.42
CA ILE A 50 -0.81 0.17 21.77
C ILE A 50 -0.29 0.23 20.33
N ILE A 51 0.95 -0.19 20.08
CA ILE A 51 1.52 -0.19 18.72
C ILE A 51 0.78 -1.18 17.81
N GLU A 52 0.42 -2.36 18.33
CA GLU A 52 -0.38 -3.32 17.58
C GLU A 52 -1.75 -2.76 17.20
N ASN A 53 -2.43 -2.11 18.15
CA ASN A 53 -3.70 -1.45 17.88
C ASN A 53 -3.55 -0.31 16.87
N LEU A 54 -2.47 0.48 16.94
CA LEU A 54 -2.17 1.51 15.94
C LEU A 54 -2.05 0.92 14.52
N TRP A 55 -1.46 -0.26 14.37
CA TRP A 55 -1.36 -0.93 13.06
C TRP A 55 -2.73 -1.37 12.54
N LYS A 56 -3.55 -1.96 13.42
CA LYS A 56 -4.92 -2.41 13.09
C LYS A 56 -5.85 -1.24 12.79
N GLU A 57 -5.80 -0.17 13.56
CA GLU A 57 -6.57 1.06 13.32
C GLU A 57 -6.15 1.72 11.99
N PHE A 58 -4.85 1.77 11.69
CA PHE A 58 -4.39 2.26 10.40
C PHE A 58 -4.91 1.41 9.23
N TYR A 59 -4.92 0.08 9.40
CA TYR A 59 -5.49 -0.83 8.41
C TYR A 59 -6.99 -0.55 8.17
N GLN A 60 -7.76 -0.30 9.23
CA GLN A 60 -9.18 0.06 9.13
C GLN A 60 -9.39 1.39 8.38
N LEU A 61 -8.59 2.42 8.68
CA LEU A 61 -8.61 3.69 7.94
C LEU A 61 -8.27 3.47 6.46
N TYR A 62 -7.26 2.64 6.19
CA TYR A 62 -6.84 2.31 4.83
C TYR A 62 -7.93 1.59 4.02
N GLU A 63 -8.58 0.58 4.60
CA GLU A 63 -9.67 -0.14 3.91
C GLU A 63 -10.91 0.74 3.76
N PHE A 64 -11.19 1.62 4.72
CA PHE A 64 -12.26 2.61 4.60
C PHE A 64 -12.06 3.50 3.37
N MET A 65 -10.86 4.03 3.11
CA MET A 65 -10.56 4.84 1.91
C MET A 65 -10.80 4.12 0.58
N ARG A 66 -10.98 2.79 0.59
CA ARG A 66 -11.20 1.97 -0.62
C ARG A 66 -12.67 1.67 -0.87
N LYS A 67 -13.59 2.15 -0.02
CA LYS A 67 -15.03 1.98 -0.22
C LYS A 67 -15.50 2.67 -1.51
N PRO A 68 -16.55 2.14 -2.16
CA PRO A 68 -17.11 2.73 -3.38
C PRO A 68 -17.83 4.06 -3.14
N ASN A 69 -18.32 4.31 -1.94
CA ASN A 69 -19.08 5.49 -1.57
C ASN A 69 -19.02 5.73 -0.06
N TYR A 70 -19.42 6.93 0.36
CA TYR A 70 -19.40 7.38 1.75
C TYR A 70 -20.65 8.19 2.08
N THR A 71 -21.22 7.99 3.27
CA THR A 71 -22.19 8.94 3.86
C THR A 71 -21.46 10.07 4.60
N GLU A 72 -22.16 11.13 5.03
CA GLU A 72 -21.50 12.21 5.77
C GLU A 72 -21.05 11.75 7.17
N GLU A 73 -21.87 10.92 7.80
CA GLU A 73 -21.63 10.33 9.11
C GLU A 73 -20.40 9.40 9.07
N GLU A 74 -20.26 8.65 7.98
CA GLU A 74 -19.09 7.81 7.75
C GLU A 74 -17.81 8.65 7.57
N ILE A 75 -17.87 9.75 6.81
CA ILE A 75 -16.72 10.65 6.64
C ILE A 75 -16.34 11.32 7.97
N LEU A 76 -17.32 11.76 8.75
CA LEU A 76 -17.10 12.35 10.08
C LEU A 76 -16.44 11.33 11.03
N THR A 77 -16.91 10.09 11.00
CA THR A 77 -16.32 8.99 11.78
C THR A 77 -14.88 8.73 11.36
N PHE A 78 -14.61 8.68 10.06
CA PHE A 78 -13.25 8.53 9.53
C PHE A 78 -12.33 9.68 9.97
N GLU A 79 -12.79 10.93 9.89
CA GLU A 79 -12.02 12.11 10.30
C GLU A 79 -11.63 12.05 11.79
N ASN A 80 -12.60 11.71 12.65
CA ASN A 80 -12.35 11.57 14.09
C ASN A 80 -11.37 10.42 14.38
N ASN A 81 -11.54 9.27 13.72
CA ASN A 81 -10.65 8.13 13.87
C ASN A 81 -9.23 8.43 13.39
N ALA A 82 -9.08 9.11 12.26
CA ALA A 82 -7.77 9.51 11.73
C ALA A 82 -7.05 10.49 12.67
N LYS A 83 -7.76 11.48 13.21
CA LYS A 83 -7.21 12.44 14.19
C LYS A 83 -6.80 11.74 15.49
N ASN A 84 -7.64 10.84 16.00
CA ASN A 84 -7.32 10.05 17.19
C ASN A 84 -6.11 9.15 16.93
N TRP A 85 -6.01 8.52 15.76
CA TRP A 85 -4.88 7.68 15.39
C TRP A 85 -3.55 8.45 15.42
N VAL A 86 -3.47 9.65 14.81
CA VAL A 86 -2.24 10.47 14.86
C VAL A 86 -1.94 10.97 16.28
N LYS A 87 -2.97 11.28 17.07
CA LYS A 87 -2.80 11.66 18.48
C LYS A 87 -2.21 10.52 19.32
N THR A 88 -2.68 9.28 19.11
CA THR A 88 -2.12 8.08 19.75
C THR A 88 -0.70 7.81 19.28
N PHE A 89 -0.44 7.96 17.97
CA PHE A 89 0.90 7.81 17.39
C PHE A 89 1.91 8.74 18.05
N SER A 90 1.54 10.01 18.24
CA SER A 90 2.40 11.07 18.79
C SER A 90 2.32 11.21 20.31
N GLN A 91 1.75 10.22 21.02
CA GLN A 91 1.58 10.30 22.46
C GLN A 91 2.96 10.36 23.17
N PRO A 92 3.24 11.44 23.93
CA PRO A 92 4.53 11.60 24.60
C PRO A 92 4.66 10.65 25.79
N ALA A 93 5.92 10.39 26.17
CA ALA A 93 6.21 9.71 27.42
C ALA A 93 5.67 10.52 28.61
N ARG A 94 5.18 9.83 29.64
CA ARG A 94 4.69 10.45 30.89
C ARG A 94 5.46 9.86 32.07
N GLY A 95 5.79 10.70 33.04
CA GLY A 95 6.56 10.32 34.23
C GLY A 95 7.98 10.87 34.23
N GLN A 96 8.65 10.75 35.37
CA GLN A 96 9.98 11.28 35.59
C GLN A 96 11.03 10.23 35.18
N ILE A 97 12.03 10.64 34.40
CA ILE A 97 13.09 9.75 33.92
C ILE A 97 13.74 9.05 35.13
N ASN A 98 13.90 7.73 35.07
CA ASN A 98 14.45 6.85 36.11
C ASN A 98 13.52 6.48 37.30
N THR A 99 12.20 6.65 37.19
CA THR A 99 11.25 6.05 38.14
C THR A 99 10.55 4.82 37.57
N ALA A 100 10.10 3.91 38.44
CA ALA A 100 9.32 2.73 38.05
C ALA A 100 7.94 3.07 37.40
N THR A 101 7.56 4.35 37.41
CA THR A 101 6.29 4.87 36.89
C THR A 101 6.38 5.50 35.50
N VAL A 102 7.53 5.39 34.81
CA VAL A 102 7.69 5.92 33.44
C VAL A 102 6.80 5.15 32.46
N ILE A 103 5.85 5.86 31.86
CA ILE A 103 5.09 5.41 30.69
C ILE A 103 5.85 5.89 29.45
N LEU A 104 6.42 4.94 28.70
CA LEU A 104 7.07 5.23 27.44
C LEU A 104 6.06 5.79 26.42
N GLY A 105 6.46 6.84 25.71
CA GLY A 105 5.72 7.35 24.55
C GLY A 105 5.73 6.34 23.40
N ILE A 106 4.87 6.58 22.42
CA ILE A 106 4.76 5.71 21.24
C ILE A 106 5.81 6.12 20.20
N TYR A 107 5.60 7.27 19.55
CA TYR A 107 6.52 7.92 18.63
C TYR A 107 6.60 9.43 18.93
N ARG A 108 7.59 10.12 18.33
CA ARG A 108 7.77 11.57 18.56
C ARG A 108 6.90 12.35 17.59
N GLU A 109 6.48 13.54 17.98
CA GLU A 109 5.72 14.44 17.12
C GLU A 109 6.46 14.78 15.81
N LYS A 110 7.78 14.93 15.88
CA LYS A 110 8.63 15.13 14.68
C LYS A 110 8.70 13.94 13.73
N ASP A 111 8.23 12.76 14.15
CA ASP A 111 8.16 11.56 13.30
C ASP A 111 6.83 11.51 12.51
N VAL A 112 5.93 12.48 12.70
CA VAL A 112 4.72 12.63 11.87
C VAL A 112 5.12 13.01 10.45
N THR A 113 4.73 12.16 9.49
CA THR A 113 5.07 12.36 8.09
C THR A 113 4.05 13.24 7.36
N PRO A 114 4.41 13.84 6.20
CA PRO A 114 3.45 14.54 5.35
C PRO A 114 2.24 13.68 4.95
N TYR A 115 2.41 12.37 4.77
CA TYR A 115 1.30 11.46 4.45
C TYR A 115 0.31 11.30 5.59
N MET A 116 0.78 11.35 6.85
CA MET A 116 -0.11 11.32 8.02
C MET A 116 -0.90 12.62 8.13
N HIS A 117 -0.28 13.77 7.84
CA HIS A 117 -0.99 15.05 7.75
C HIS A 117 -2.05 15.04 6.63
N MET A 118 -1.70 14.53 5.45
CA MET A 118 -2.65 14.35 4.35
C MET A 118 -3.83 13.48 4.78
N LEU A 119 -3.56 12.35 5.44
CA LEU A 119 -4.57 11.41 5.92
C LEU A 119 -5.60 12.07 6.85
N THR A 120 -5.16 12.90 7.80
CA THR A 120 -6.05 13.47 8.82
C THR A 120 -6.73 14.75 8.39
N MET A 121 -6.06 15.60 7.62
CA MET A 121 -6.55 16.94 7.31
C MET A 121 -7.21 17.03 5.94
N HIS A 122 -6.70 16.29 4.96
CA HIS A 122 -7.08 16.49 3.55
C HIS A 122 -7.94 15.37 2.99
N ILE A 123 -7.72 14.12 3.40
CA ILE A 123 -8.55 13.00 2.92
C ILE A 123 -10.04 13.18 3.23
N PRO A 124 -10.48 13.55 4.46
CA PRO A 124 -11.90 13.77 4.72
C PRO A 124 -12.49 14.90 3.87
N PHE A 125 -11.72 15.97 3.65
CA PHE A 125 -12.11 17.06 2.76
C PHE A 125 -12.30 16.58 1.32
N PHE A 126 -11.35 15.82 0.77
CA PHE A 126 -11.48 15.25 -0.57
C PHE A 126 -12.64 14.27 -0.68
N MET A 127 -12.89 13.45 0.35
CA MET A 127 -14.05 12.55 0.37
C MET A 127 -15.37 13.32 0.22
N ARG A 128 -15.53 14.46 0.92
CA ARG A 128 -16.71 15.33 0.77
C ARG A 128 -16.83 15.91 -0.63
N GLN A 129 -15.76 16.50 -1.16
CA GLN A 129 -15.76 17.08 -2.50
C GLN A 129 -16.07 16.06 -3.61
N LEU A 130 -15.54 14.84 -3.48
CA LEU A 130 -15.78 13.77 -4.44
C LEU A 130 -17.20 13.23 -4.34
N LYS A 131 -17.72 13.10 -3.10
CA LYS A 131 -19.11 12.69 -2.85
C LYS A 131 -20.11 13.64 -3.54
N GLU A 132 -19.91 14.96 -3.48
CA GLU A 132 -20.73 15.94 -4.20
C GLU A 132 -20.76 15.72 -5.72
N LYS A 133 -19.68 15.15 -6.26
CA LYS A 133 -19.54 14.81 -7.68
C LYS A 133 -19.97 13.37 -8.01
N ASN A 134 -20.53 12.65 -7.05
CA ASN A 134 -20.82 11.21 -7.15
C ASN A 134 -19.59 10.37 -7.56
N LEU A 135 -18.41 10.75 -7.06
CA LEU A 135 -17.14 10.09 -7.30
C LEU A 135 -16.61 9.45 -6.01
N ALA A 136 -15.94 8.31 -6.17
CA ALA A 136 -15.31 7.61 -5.06
C ALA A 136 -13.82 7.97 -4.96
N PHE A 137 -13.32 8.18 -3.74
CA PHE A 137 -11.90 8.44 -3.50
C PHE A 137 -10.99 7.34 -4.09
N ARG A 138 -11.41 6.07 -4.02
CA ARG A 138 -10.65 4.93 -4.54
C ARG A 138 -10.29 5.01 -6.03
N LEU A 139 -11.07 5.76 -6.83
CA LEU A 139 -10.86 5.90 -8.28
C LEU A 139 -9.56 6.64 -8.60
N PHE A 140 -9.07 7.46 -7.67
CA PHE A 140 -7.84 8.24 -7.80
C PHE A 140 -6.59 7.47 -7.32
N SER A 141 -6.71 6.17 -7.07
CA SER A 141 -5.58 5.31 -6.73
C SER A 141 -4.67 5.06 -7.94
N THR A 142 -3.35 5.05 -7.71
CA THR A 142 -2.34 4.68 -8.72
C THR A 142 -2.23 3.17 -8.96
N SER A 143 -2.95 2.34 -8.20
CA SER A 143 -2.84 0.87 -8.25
C SER A 143 -3.09 0.29 -9.65
N SER A 144 -4.04 0.84 -10.42
CA SER A 144 -4.30 0.41 -11.79
C SER A 144 -3.12 0.72 -12.73
N ILE A 145 -2.44 1.85 -12.53
CA ILE A 145 -1.28 2.26 -13.32
C ILE A 145 -0.09 1.35 -12.98
N GLU A 146 0.13 1.06 -11.70
CA GLU A 146 1.17 0.13 -11.25
C GLU A 146 0.94 -1.29 -11.79
N LYS A 147 -0.31 -1.79 -11.74
CA LYS A 147 -0.68 -3.08 -12.33
C LYS A 147 -0.43 -3.09 -13.85
N LYS A 148 -0.80 -2.01 -14.55
CA LYS A 148 -0.55 -1.87 -15.99
C LYS A 148 0.93 -1.89 -16.31
N ASN A 149 1.74 -1.15 -15.56
CA ASN A 149 3.20 -1.15 -15.72
C ASN A 149 3.78 -2.55 -15.49
N HIS A 150 3.39 -3.23 -14.41
CA HIS A 150 3.83 -4.60 -14.14
C HIS A 150 3.47 -5.57 -15.28
N CYS A 151 2.23 -5.50 -15.79
CA CYS A 151 1.79 -6.31 -16.92
C CYS A 151 2.60 -6.00 -18.20
N GLN A 152 2.88 -4.73 -18.49
CA GLN A 152 3.66 -4.33 -19.66
C GLN A 152 5.11 -4.81 -19.55
N VAL A 153 5.75 -4.62 -18.39
CA VAL A 153 7.09 -5.16 -18.10
C VAL A 153 7.10 -6.67 -18.34
N ARG A 154 6.15 -7.41 -17.75
CA ARG A 154 6.07 -8.87 -17.90
C ARG A 154 5.84 -9.32 -19.35
N LEU A 155 4.96 -8.67 -20.10
CA LEU A 155 4.58 -9.08 -21.46
C LEU A 155 5.63 -8.72 -22.51
N PHE A 156 6.24 -7.54 -22.40
CA PHE A 156 7.11 -7.01 -23.46
C PHE A 156 8.60 -7.04 -23.10
N PHE A 157 8.93 -7.16 -21.82
CA PHE A 157 10.31 -7.14 -21.32
C PHE A 157 10.69 -8.39 -20.52
N GLY A 158 9.71 -9.23 -20.12
CA GLY A 158 9.96 -10.45 -19.35
C GLY A 158 10.71 -11.56 -20.12
N GLY A 159 10.84 -11.44 -21.45
CA GLY A 159 11.56 -12.38 -22.31
C GLY A 159 12.79 -11.78 -23.01
N THR A 160 13.07 -10.48 -22.86
CA THR A 160 14.23 -9.86 -23.51
C THR A 160 15.41 -9.83 -22.56
N THR A 161 16.45 -10.58 -22.92
CA THR A 161 17.82 -10.33 -22.45
C THR A 161 18.10 -8.83 -22.59
N MET A 162 18.79 -8.27 -21.60
CA MET A 162 19.20 -6.87 -21.45
C MET A 162 20.08 -6.32 -22.61
N GLY A 163 20.01 -6.90 -23.81
CA GLY A 163 20.83 -6.60 -24.99
C GLY A 163 20.08 -5.96 -26.16
N GLY A 164 18.77 -5.65 -26.02
CA GLY A 164 17.98 -5.02 -27.08
C GLY A 164 17.72 -5.97 -28.26
N GLY A 165 16.46 -6.34 -28.47
CA GLY A 165 16.09 -7.11 -29.65
C GLY A 165 16.41 -6.31 -30.92
N LYS A 166 16.96 -6.98 -31.95
CA LYS A 166 17.26 -6.42 -33.29
C LYS A 166 16.00 -6.02 -34.10
N LYS A 167 14.92 -5.58 -33.44
CA LYS A 167 13.73 -5.08 -34.13
C LYS A 167 13.96 -3.63 -34.53
N ASN A 168 13.63 -3.29 -35.78
CA ASN A 168 13.70 -1.91 -36.28
C ASN A 168 12.73 -0.94 -35.59
N LYS A 169 11.68 -1.45 -34.91
CA LYS A 169 10.67 -0.63 -34.23
C LYS A 169 10.82 -0.72 -32.71
N PRO A 170 10.71 0.42 -31.99
CA PRO A 170 10.66 0.44 -30.53
C PRO A 170 9.53 -0.41 -29.95
N VAL A 171 9.75 -0.97 -28.76
CA VAL A 171 8.75 -1.75 -27.99
C VAL A 171 7.44 -1.00 -27.72
N VAL A 172 7.49 0.34 -27.72
CA VAL A 172 6.30 1.20 -27.59
C VAL A 172 5.28 0.92 -28.70
N TYR A 173 5.72 0.62 -29.93
CA TYR A 173 4.82 0.24 -31.01
C TYR A 173 4.11 -1.09 -30.71
N ASP A 174 4.84 -2.08 -30.19
CA ASP A 174 4.26 -3.38 -29.82
C ASP A 174 3.20 -3.21 -28.72
N ILE A 175 3.47 -2.34 -27.72
CA ILE A 175 2.52 -1.98 -26.66
C ILE A 175 1.27 -1.30 -27.25
N LEU A 176 1.46 -0.27 -28.09
CA LEU A 176 0.34 0.48 -28.68
C LEU A 176 -0.56 -0.41 -29.54
N VAL A 177 0.02 -1.28 -30.37
CA VAL A 177 -0.74 -2.23 -31.20
C VAL A 177 -1.54 -3.20 -30.33
N TYR A 178 -0.93 -3.73 -29.28
CA TYR A 178 -1.59 -4.65 -28.36
C TYR A 178 -2.78 -4.00 -27.62
N GLU A 179 -2.59 -2.79 -27.10
CA GLU A 179 -3.63 -2.04 -26.40
C GLU A 179 -4.77 -1.64 -27.35
N ASN A 180 -4.46 -1.14 -28.55
CA ASN A 180 -5.46 -0.79 -29.56
C ASN A 180 -6.28 -2.02 -30.00
N ARG A 181 -5.65 -3.19 -30.14
CA ARG A 181 -6.35 -4.43 -30.46
C ARG A 181 -7.31 -4.86 -29.35
N LYS A 182 -6.92 -4.70 -28.09
CA LYS A 182 -7.83 -4.95 -26.95
C LYS A 182 -9.03 -4.01 -26.94
N ILE A 183 -8.80 -2.72 -27.20
CA ILE A 183 -9.87 -1.72 -27.28
C ILE A 183 -10.83 -2.06 -28.43
N PHE A 184 -10.29 -2.42 -29.60
CA PHE A 184 -11.11 -2.84 -30.75
C PHE A 184 -12.00 -4.04 -30.40
N TYR A 185 -11.45 -5.07 -29.76
CA TYR A 185 -12.25 -6.23 -29.36
C TYR A 185 -13.34 -5.89 -28.35
N LEU A 186 -13.02 -5.03 -27.37
CA LEU A 186 -14.00 -4.56 -26.40
C LEU A 186 -15.13 -3.76 -27.04
N ILE A 187 -14.83 -2.85 -27.97
CA ILE A 187 -15.83 -2.01 -28.65
C ILE A 187 -16.75 -2.82 -29.55
N ASN A 188 -16.25 -3.90 -30.15
CA ASN A 188 -16.99 -4.72 -31.10
C ASN A 188 -17.60 -5.98 -30.47
N ASP A 189 -17.61 -6.09 -29.13
CA ASP A 189 -18.08 -7.26 -28.38
C ASP A 189 -17.49 -8.59 -28.87
N ILE A 190 -16.24 -8.55 -29.35
CA ILE A 190 -15.52 -9.74 -29.85
C ILE A 190 -14.92 -10.46 -28.65
N PRO A 191 -15.25 -11.75 -28.40
CA PRO A 191 -14.68 -12.52 -27.30
C PRO A 191 -13.16 -12.52 -27.39
N ASN A 192 -12.52 -11.98 -26.36
CA ASN A 192 -11.07 -11.92 -26.27
C ASN A 192 -10.52 -13.25 -25.71
N GLU A 193 -10.93 -14.38 -26.30
CA GLU A 193 -10.37 -15.68 -25.97
C GLU A 193 -9.00 -15.81 -26.60
N ILE A 194 -7.98 -15.32 -25.90
CA ILE A 194 -6.67 -15.92 -26.02
C ILE A 194 -6.46 -16.78 -24.78
N THR A 195 -6.91 -18.03 -24.85
CA THR A 195 -6.50 -19.12 -23.97
C THR A 195 -5.01 -19.37 -24.19
N TYR A 196 -4.15 -18.51 -23.65
CA TYR A 196 -2.76 -18.90 -23.42
C TYR A 196 -2.78 -19.93 -22.29
N LYS A 197 -2.63 -21.21 -22.65
CA LYS A 197 -2.60 -22.37 -21.76
C LYS A 197 -1.60 -22.32 -20.58
N ASN A 198 -0.93 -21.20 -20.30
CA ASN A 198 -0.02 -21.03 -19.15
C ASN A 198 0.06 -19.59 -18.61
N ILE A 199 -0.91 -18.71 -18.88
CA ILE A 199 -0.91 -17.35 -18.33
C ILE A 199 -2.25 -17.12 -17.63
N ASN A 200 -2.27 -17.25 -16.31
CA ASN A 200 -3.32 -16.67 -15.49
C ASN A 200 -3.38 -15.18 -15.80
N ILE A 201 -4.45 -14.79 -16.51
CA ILE A 201 -4.80 -13.42 -16.78
C ILE A 201 -5.07 -12.79 -15.42
N CYS A 202 -4.34 -11.72 -15.10
CA CYS A 202 -4.52 -11.00 -13.86
C CYS A 202 -5.81 -10.18 -13.92
N GLU A 203 -6.95 -10.79 -13.61
CA GLU A 203 -8.13 -10.06 -13.12
C GLU A 203 -7.79 -9.24 -11.87
#